data_AF-A0A673US00-F1
#
_entry.id   AF-A0A673US00-F1
#
_cell.length_a   1.000
_cell.length_b   1.000
_cell.length_c   1.000
_cell.angle_alpha   90.00
_cell.angle_beta   90.00
_cell.angle_gamma   90.00
#
_symmetry.space_group_name_H-M   'P 1'
#
loop_
_entity.id
_entity.type
_entity.pdbx_description
1 polymer ?
#
loop_
_entity_poly.entity_id
_entity_poly.type
_entity_poly.pdbx_seq_one_letter_code
_entity_poly.pdbx_strand_id
1 'polypeptide(L)'
;MSRRVVRQSKFRHVFGQAAKADQSYEDIRVSKVTWDSSFCAVNPKFLAIIVEAGGGGAFIVLPLAKTGRVDKNYPLVTGHTAPVLDIDWCPHNDNVIASASDDTTVMVWQIPDYTPMRNITEPIITLEGHSKRVGILCWHPTARNVLLSAGGDNVIIIWNVGTGEVLLSLDDMHPDVIHSVCWNSNGSLLATTCKDKTLRIIDPRKGQVVAERARPHEGARPLRAVFTADGKLLSTGFSRMSERQLALWDPERFAAHEGMRPMRAVFTRQGHIFTTGFTRMSQRELGLWDPNNFEEPVALQEMDTSNGVLLPFYDPDSSIVYLCGKGDSSIRYFEITDEPPFVHYLNTFSSKEPQRGMGFMPKRGLEVNKCEIARFYKLHERKCEPIVMTVPRKSDLFQDDLYPDTPGPEPALEADEWLSGQDADPVLISLRDGYVPPKHRELRVTKRNILDARPPSGPRRSQSASDAPLSQHTLETLLEEIKALREQGRGRLPHCTPAGELIRKLAWKQVHTLLHVTPPPPPVRPPPRPQPSAVALTLGGKQDILNEILY
;
A
#
# COMPACT_ATOMS: atom_id res chain seq x y z
N MET A 1 -46.60 18.63 -18.42
CA MET A 1 -45.52 18.87 -17.45
C MET A 1 -45.21 17.56 -16.74
N SER A 2 -44.17 16.84 -17.16
CA SER A 2 -43.74 15.63 -16.46
C SER A 2 -43.23 16.05 -15.08
N ARG A 3 -43.93 15.64 -14.01
CA ARG A 3 -43.40 15.76 -12.65
C ARG A 3 -42.11 14.93 -12.63
N ARG A 4 -40.97 15.60 -12.70
CA ARG A 4 -39.65 15.00 -12.51
C ARG A 4 -39.70 14.36 -11.12
N VAL A 5 -39.87 13.03 -11.06
CA VAL A 5 -39.88 12.28 -9.81
C VAL A 5 -38.51 12.50 -9.20
N VAL A 6 -38.44 13.37 -8.20
CA VAL A 6 -37.21 13.67 -7.50
C VAL A 6 -36.85 12.42 -6.71
N ARG A 7 -35.74 11.77 -7.06
CA ARG A 7 -35.23 10.62 -6.31
C ARG A 7 -35.16 10.98 -4.83
N GLN A 8 -35.75 10.13 -4.00
CA GLN A 8 -35.63 10.26 -2.55
C GLN A 8 -34.23 9.77 -2.16
N SER A 9 -33.40 10.70 -1.68
CA SER A 9 -32.11 10.40 -1.07
C SER A 9 -32.07 11.11 0.28
N LYS A 10 -31.70 10.37 1.33
CA LYS A 10 -31.49 10.93 2.68
C LYS A 10 -30.29 11.88 2.72
N PHE A 11 -29.40 11.81 1.73
CA PHE A 11 -28.17 12.60 1.62
C PHE A 11 -28.26 13.77 0.63
N ARG A 12 -29.42 13.99 0.01
CA ARG A 12 -29.65 15.08 -0.97
C ARG A 12 -29.23 16.46 -0.47
N HIS A 13 -29.42 16.71 0.83
CA HIS A 13 -29.18 18.01 1.45
C HIS A 13 -27.90 18.05 2.29
N VAL A 14 -27.00 17.08 2.10
CA VAL A 14 -25.64 17.16 2.68
C VAL A 14 -24.98 18.45 2.21
N PHE A 15 -24.34 19.15 3.15
CA PHE A 15 -23.55 20.33 2.86
C PHE A 15 -22.25 20.30 3.64
N GLY A 16 -21.21 20.90 3.06
CA GLY A 16 -19.92 21.09 3.71
C GLY A 16 -19.84 22.47 4.35
N GLN A 17 -19.34 22.53 5.58
CA GLN A 17 -19.07 23.78 6.30
C GLN A 17 -17.61 23.80 6.73
N ALA A 18 -16.88 24.83 6.30
CA ALA A 18 -15.52 25.06 6.79
C ALA A 18 -15.56 25.44 8.28
N ALA A 19 -14.65 24.87 9.05
CA ALA A 19 -14.46 25.21 10.45
C ALA A 19 -14.04 26.68 10.58
N LYS A 20 -14.31 27.25 11.76
CA LYS A 20 -13.89 28.62 12.06
C LYS A 20 -12.35 28.69 12.14
N ALA A 21 -11.79 29.89 12.02
CA ALA A 21 -10.35 30.10 12.02
C ALA A 21 -9.67 29.61 13.32
N ASP A 22 -10.33 29.74 14.47
CA ASP A 22 -9.87 29.24 15.78
C ASP A 22 -9.84 27.71 15.89
N GLN A 23 -10.56 27.02 15.00
CA GLN A 23 -10.59 25.55 14.88
C GLN A 23 -9.70 25.03 13.75
N SER A 24 -9.02 25.93 13.03
CA SER A 24 -8.04 25.59 12.00
C SER A 24 -6.64 25.48 12.60
N TYR A 25 -5.73 24.80 11.91
CA TYR A 25 -4.32 24.71 12.31
C TYR A 25 -3.50 25.61 11.42
N GLU A 26 -2.82 26.60 12.00
CA GLU A 26 -2.11 27.64 11.25
C GLU A 26 -0.59 27.54 11.42
N ASP A 27 0.16 28.18 10.54
CA ASP A 27 1.63 28.21 10.49
C ASP A 27 2.31 26.85 10.26
N ILE A 28 1.61 25.90 9.62
CA ILE A 28 2.16 24.58 9.25
C ILE A 28 2.71 24.64 7.82
N ARG A 29 4.02 24.41 7.64
CA ARG A 29 4.66 24.38 6.32
C ARG A 29 4.42 23.05 5.61
N VAL A 30 3.31 22.93 4.89
CA VAL A 30 2.95 21.72 4.13
C VAL A 30 3.97 21.43 3.02
N SER A 31 4.32 20.15 2.86
CA SER A 31 5.24 19.69 1.82
C SER A 31 4.82 20.15 0.41
N LYS A 32 5.81 20.54 -0.39
CA LYS A 32 5.66 20.95 -1.79
C LYS A 32 6.11 19.85 -2.77
N VAL A 33 6.46 18.68 -2.25
CA VAL A 33 6.87 17.54 -3.09
C VAL A 33 5.75 17.21 -4.07
N THR A 34 6.10 16.97 -5.32
CA THR A 34 5.14 16.58 -6.36
C THR A 34 4.87 15.08 -6.26
N TRP A 35 3.88 14.72 -5.46
CA TRP A 35 3.42 13.35 -5.29
C TRP A 35 1.89 13.33 -5.15
N ASP A 36 1.24 12.23 -5.54
CA ASP A 36 -0.23 12.17 -5.64
C ASP A 36 -0.92 11.65 -4.37
N SER A 37 -0.20 11.36 -3.27
CA SER A 37 -0.80 10.96 -1.99
C SER A 37 -1.55 12.12 -1.30
N SER A 38 -2.31 11.86 -0.26
CA SER A 38 -3.10 12.89 0.43
C SER A 38 -2.27 13.96 1.18
N PHE A 39 -1.02 13.66 1.55
CA PHE A 39 -0.13 14.45 2.45
C PHE A 39 -0.67 14.67 3.87
N CYS A 40 -1.83 14.09 4.19
CA CYS A 40 -2.54 14.30 5.43
C CYS A 40 -3.20 12.98 5.82
N ALA A 41 -2.95 12.55 7.06
CA ALA A 41 -3.61 11.40 7.66
C ALA A 41 -4.14 11.82 9.03
N VAL A 42 -5.37 11.43 9.33
CA VAL A 42 -6.03 11.84 10.58
C VAL A 42 -6.74 10.64 11.20
N ASN A 43 -6.75 10.59 12.52
CA ASN A 43 -7.51 9.61 13.28
C ASN A 43 -8.24 10.32 14.44
N PRO A 44 -9.00 9.61 15.29
CA PRO A 44 -9.76 10.24 16.39
C PRO A 44 -8.93 11.00 17.43
N LYS A 45 -7.60 10.86 17.47
CA LYS A 45 -6.71 11.50 18.46
C LYS A 45 -5.78 12.55 17.86
N PHE A 46 -5.28 12.29 16.66
CA PHE A 46 -4.18 13.04 16.06
C PHE A 46 -4.43 13.38 14.58
N LEU A 47 -3.87 14.51 14.18
CA LEU A 47 -3.72 14.97 12.82
C LEU A 47 -2.23 14.91 12.43
N ALA A 48 -1.91 14.15 11.40
CA ALA A 48 -0.57 14.06 10.83
C ALA A 48 -0.50 14.73 9.46
N ILE A 49 0.52 15.57 9.24
CA ILE A 49 0.71 16.33 8.01
C ILE A 49 2.16 16.22 7.57
N ILE A 50 2.40 15.89 6.30
CA ILE A 50 3.75 15.89 5.73
C ILE A 50 4.22 17.34 5.55
N VAL A 51 5.36 17.68 6.14
CA VAL A 51 5.89 19.06 6.16
C VAL A 51 7.18 19.20 5.37
N GLU A 52 7.48 20.43 4.96
CA GLU A 52 8.77 20.77 4.35
C GLU A 52 9.89 20.67 5.40
N ALA A 53 10.91 19.86 5.12
CA ALA A 53 12.11 19.71 5.96
C ALA A 53 13.33 20.26 5.21
N GLY A 54 14.21 20.98 5.92
CA GLY A 54 15.46 21.54 5.37
C GLY A 54 16.57 20.51 5.10
N GLY A 55 16.24 19.21 5.19
CA GLY A 55 17.11 18.05 5.02
C GLY A 55 16.38 16.81 5.51
N GLY A 56 16.38 15.73 4.72
CA GLY A 56 15.62 14.51 5.01
C GLY A 56 14.12 14.63 4.76
N GLY A 57 13.34 13.81 5.47
CA GLY A 57 11.87 13.80 5.43
C GLY A 57 11.27 13.98 6.80
N ALA A 58 10.21 14.79 6.88
CA ALA A 58 9.50 15.02 8.13
C ALA A 58 7.98 15.12 7.95
N PHE A 59 7.28 14.77 9.02
CA PHE A 59 5.86 15.06 9.18
C PHE A 59 5.60 15.55 10.61
N ILE A 60 4.57 16.37 10.78
CA ILE A 60 4.12 16.88 12.07
C ILE A 60 2.93 16.04 12.54
N VAL A 61 2.83 15.80 13.85
CA VAL A 61 1.67 15.14 14.47
C VAL A 61 1.11 16.03 15.58
N LEU A 62 -0.14 16.43 15.44
CA LEU A 62 -0.84 17.35 16.33
C LEU A 62 -2.03 16.65 16.99
N PRO A 63 -2.21 16.72 18.31
CA PRO A 63 -3.48 16.33 18.93
C PRO A 63 -4.62 17.16 18.34
N LEU A 64 -5.79 16.55 18.09
CA LEU A 64 -6.93 17.24 17.48
C LEU A 64 -7.43 18.46 18.28
N ALA A 65 -7.22 18.44 19.60
CA ALA A 65 -7.60 19.55 20.48
C ALA A 65 -6.67 20.77 20.35
N LYS A 66 -5.48 20.62 19.74
CA LYS A 66 -4.47 21.68 19.64
C LYS A 66 -4.66 22.48 18.34
N THR A 67 -5.78 23.19 18.23
CA THR A 67 -6.07 24.10 17.12
C THR A 67 -5.41 25.47 17.30
N GLY A 68 -5.45 26.29 16.27
CA GLY A 68 -4.84 27.60 16.21
C GLY A 68 -3.41 27.57 15.66
N ARG A 69 -2.61 28.56 16.06
CA ARG A 69 -1.25 28.74 15.58
C ARG A 69 -0.31 27.68 16.14
N VAL A 70 0.34 26.92 15.27
CA VAL A 70 1.36 25.94 15.66
C VAL A 70 2.70 26.64 15.88
N ASP A 71 3.38 26.30 16.99
CA ASP A 71 4.69 26.85 17.29
C ASP A 71 5.74 26.39 16.26
N LYS A 72 6.66 27.28 15.88
CA LYS A 72 7.71 26.97 14.89
C LYS A 72 8.66 25.86 15.35
N ASN A 73 8.83 25.70 16.66
CA ASN A 73 9.65 24.69 17.30
C ASN A 73 8.82 23.47 17.76
N TYR A 74 7.57 23.34 17.29
CA TYR A 74 6.78 22.16 17.58
C TYR A 74 7.52 20.90 17.07
N PRO A 75 7.63 19.84 17.89
CA PRO A 75 8.40 18.66 17.55
C PRO A 75 7.84 17.96 16.31
N LEU A 76 8.74 17.52 15.44
CA LEU A 76 8.43 16.78 14.22
C LEU A 76 8.84 15.31 14.36
N VAL A 77 8.31 14.46 13.49
CA VAL A 77 8.84 13.10 13.28
C VAL A 77 9.87 13.17 12.16
N THR A 78 11.14 12.87 12.46
CA THR A 78 12.30 13.17 11.60
C THR A 78 13.34 12.05 11.53
N GLY A 79 12.96 10.79 11.33
CA GLY A 79 13.96 9.72 11.09
C GLY A 79 14.24 9.40 9.63
N HIS A 80 13.42 9.90 8.68
CA HIS A 80 13.64 9.67 7.26
C HIS A 80 14.78 10.54 6.70
N THR A 81 15.58 9.95 5.81
CA THR A 81 16.74 10.61 5.20
C THR A 81 16.42 11.28 3.86
N ALA A 82 15.20 11.11 3.35
CA ALA A 82 14.67 11.76 2.16
C ALA A 82 13.17 12.10 2.36
N PRO A 83 12.53 12.85 1.45
CA PRO A 83 11.15 13.31 1.66
C PRO A 83 10.15 12.17 1.89
N VAL A 84 9.26 12.38 2.88
CA VAL A 84 8.13 11.48 3.14
C VAL A 84 7.09 11.67 2.03
N LEU A 85 6.68 10.57 1.41
CA LEU A 85 5.76 10.52 0.29
C LEU A 85 4.35 10.12 0.71
N ASP A 86 4.21 9.26 1.73
CA ASP A 86 2.91 8.82 2.22
C ASP A 86 2.92 8.56 3.73
N ILE A 87 1.76 8.72 4.38
CA ILE A 87 1.57 8.48 5.80
C ILE A 87 0.19 7.86 6.02
N ASP A 88 0.10 6.83 6.87
CA ASP A 88 -1.16 6.15 7.16
C ASP A 88 -1.25 5.68 8.61
N TRP A 89 -2.39 5.94 9.26
CA TRP A 89 -2.62 5.57 10.66
C TRP A 89 -3.04 4.10 10.75
N CYS A 90 -2.56 3.39 11.77
CA CYS A 90 -3.00 2.03 12.01
C CYS A 90 -4.49 2.02 12.38
N PRO A 91 -5.35 1.25 11.68
CA PRO A 91 -6.79 1.22 11.95
C PRO A 91 -7.09 0.64 13.33
N HIS A 92 -6.20 -0.22 13.84
CA HIS A 92 -6.34 -0.92 15.12
C HIS A 92 -5.60 -0.25 16.29
N ASN A 93 -4.84 0.83 16.04
CA ASN A 93 -4.11 1.55 17.09
C ASN A 93 -3.94 3.02 16.73
N ASP A 94 -4.70 3.89 17.41
CA ASP A 94 -4.68 5.33 17.17
C ASP A 94 -3.35 6.03 17.52
N ASN A 95 -2.43 5.35 18.20
CA ASN A 95 -1.11 5.89 18.52
C ASN A 95 -0.02 5.40 17.57
N VAL A 96 -0.35 4.60 16.56
CA VAL A 96 0.63 4.04 15.60
C VAL A 96 0.39 4.60 14.21
N ILE A 97 1.45 5.14 13.60
CA ILE A 97 1.43 5.65 12.22
C ILE A 97 2.59 5.06 11.43
N ALA A 98 2.35 4.71 10.17
CA ALA A 98 3.38 4.33 9.21
C ALA A 98 3.71 5.50 8.29
N SER A 99 4.98 5.64 7.90
CA SER A 99 5.44 6.61 6.91
C SER A 99 6.31 5.94 5.86
N ALA A 100 6.12 6.33 4.60
CA ALA A 100 6.88 5.87 3.46
C ALA A 100 7.62 7.04 2.83
N SER A 101 8.85 6.78 2.37
CA SER A 101 9.79 7.82 1.99
C SER A 101 10.51 7.52 0.68
N ASP A 102 11.05 8.59 0.10
CA ASP A 102 11.95 8.54 -1.05
C ASP A 102 13.28 7.84 -0.73
N ASP A 103 13.59 7.61 0.55
CA ASP A 103 14.76 6.86 1.02
C ASP A 103 14.61 5.33 0.94
N THR A 104 13.56 4.85 0.28
CA THR A 104 13.22 3.43 0.06
C THR A 104 12.78 2.65 1.30
N THR A 105 12.64 3.33 2.45
CA THR A 105 12.22 2.69 3.70
C THR A 105 10.77 3.00 4.05
N VAL A 106 10.17 2.09 4.81
CA VAL A 106 8.92 2.34 5.54
C VAL A 106 9.24 2.32 7.03
N MET A 107 8.85 3.37 7.75
CA MET A 107 9.06 3.46 9.19
C MET A 107 7.71 3.45 9.91
N VAL A 108 7.62 2.73 11.03
CA VAL A 108 6.43 2.72 11.88
C VAL A 108 6.73 3.37 13.22
N TRP A 109 5.87 4.28 13.66
CA TRP A 109 6.10 5.19 14.77
C TRP A 109 5.08 5.00 15.88
N GLN A 110 5.53 5.11 17.13
CA GLN A 110 4.67 5.22 18.29
C GLN A 110 4.55 6.70 18.64
N ILE A 111 3.34 7.23 18.60
CA ILE A 111 3.04 8.62 18.93
C ILE A 111 2.59 8.68 20.39
N PRO A 112 3.28 9.44 21.26
CA PRO A 112 2.84 9.65 22.63
C PRO A 112 1.61 10.57 22.71
N ASP A 113 0.79 10.40 23.75
CA ASP A 113 -0.37 11.28 24.01
C ASP A 113 0.03 12.68 24.47
N TYR A 114 1.24 12.84 25.00
CA TYR A 114 1.83 14.14 25.35
C TYR A 114 2.65 14.69 24.18
N THR A 115 2.76 16.03 24.10
CA THR A 115 3.68 16.65 23.13
C THR A 115 5.14 16.37 23.54
N PRO A 116 5.95 15.71 22.70
CA PRO A 116 7.33 15.39 23.05
C PRO A 116 8.19 16.65 23.16
N MET A 117 9.25 16.63 23.98
CA MET A 117 10.15 17.77 24.15
C MET A 117 11.07 18.02 22.95
N ARG A 118 11.28 16.99 22.12
CA ARG A 118 12.19 16.99 20.97
C ARG A 118 11.56 16.18 19.84
N ASN A 119 12.12 16.32 18.64
CA ASN A 119 11.69 15.55 17.49
C ASN A 119 11.77 14.04 17.77
N ILE A 120 10.81 13.29 17.22
CA ILE A 120 10.79 11.83 17.26
C ILE A 120 11.68 11.35 16.11
N THR A 121 12.82 10.75 16.42
CA THR A 121 13.80 10.29 15.42
C THR A 121 13.89 8.77 15.32
N GLU A 122 13.48 8.06 16.37
CA GLU A 122 13.58 6.60 16.45
C GLU A 122 12.21 5.96 16.18
N PRO A 123 12.05 5.21 15.09
CA PRO A 123 10.84 4.45 14.83
C PRO A 123 10.79 3.19 15.70
N ILE A 124 9.60 2.61 15.85
CA ILE A 124 9.40 1.28 16.44
C ILE A 124 10.12 0.23 15.58
N ILE A 125 9.99 0.36 14.26
CA ILE A 125 10.64 -0.50 13.29
C ILE A 125 10.86 0.23 11.96
N THR A 126 11.97 -0.08 11.32
CA THR A 126 12.27 0.28 9.93
C THR A 126 12.14 -0.98 9.08
N LEU A 127 11.28 -0.92 8.06
CA LEU A 127 11.05 -1.98 7.09
C LEU A 127 11.83 -1.65 5.82
N GLU A 128 12.77 -2.51 5.49
CA GLU A 128 13.69 -2.38 4.35
C GLU A 128 13.45 -3.53 3.39
N GLY A 129 13.07 -3.23 2.15
CA GLY A 129 12.81 -4.25 1.13
C GLY A 129 12.61 -3.68 -0.27
N HIS A 130 12.13 -2.43 -0.37
CA HIS A 130 12.07 -1.73 -1.65
C HIS A 130 13.45 -1.23 -2.08
N SER A 131 13.70 -1.30 -3.39
CA SER A 131 14.94 -0.82 -4.04
C SER A 131 14.84 0.60 -4.57
N LYS A 132 13.63 1.16 -4.58
CA LYS A 132 13.30 2.52 -4.99
C LYS A 132 12.35 3.15 -3.98
N ARG A 133 12.05 4.44 -4.17
CA ARG A 133 11.13 5.21 -3.33
C ARG A 133 9.82 4.48 -3.04
N VAL A 134 9.37 4.56 -1.81
CA VAL A 134 8.07 4.01 -1.39
C VAL A 134 7.10 5.15 -1.29
N GLY A 135 5.97 5.06 -1.99
CA GLY A 135 5.04 6.18 -2.10
C GLY A 135 3.57 5.83 -1.92
N ILE A 136 3.28 4.59 -1.54
CA ILE A 136 1.93 4.12 -1.22
C ILE A 136 2.02 3.25 0.03
N LEU A 137 1.24 3.59 1.05
CA LEU A 137 1.00 2.76 2.22
C LEU A 137 -0.49 2.46 2.37
N CYS A 138 -0.80 1.25 2.84
CA CYS A 138 -2.16 0.92 3.23
C CYS A 138 -2.14 -0.15 4.32
N TRP A 139 -2.59 0.18 5.52
CA TRP A 139 -2.79 -0.83 6.56
C TRP A 139 -3.89 -1.81 6.15
N HIS A 140 -3.72 -3.06 6.57
CA HIS A 140 -4.76 -4.06 6.38
C HIS A 140 -5.98 -3.74 7.26
N PRO A 141 -7.23 -3.83 6.74
CA PRO A 141 -8.41 -3.41 7.48
C PRO A 141 -8.76 -4.33 8.67
N THR A 142 -8.53 -5.64 8.55
CA THR A 142 -9.01 -6.64 9.54
C THR A 142 -7.89 -7.39 10.28
N ALA A 143 -6.83 -7.80 9.59
CA ALA A 143 -5.66 -8.46 10.15
C ALA A 143 -4.73 -7.53 10.94
N ARG A 144 -4.33 -7.97 12.13
CA ARG A 144 -3.44 -7.25 13.04
C ARG A 144 -2.02 -7.11 12.47
N ASN A 145 -1.43 -5.91 12.61
CA ASN A 145 -0.03 -5.62 12.26
C ASN A 145 0.35 -5.88 10.80
N VAL A 146 -0.62 -6.11 9.91
CA VAL A 146 -0.36 -6.30 8.49
C VAL A 146 -0.36 -4.94 7.80
N LEU A 147 0.75 -4.60 7.14
CA LEU A 147 0.93 -3.34 6.42
C LEU A 147 1.34 -3.62 4.99
N LEU A 148 0.70 -2.97 4.03
CA LEU A 148 1.09 -3.01 2.63
C LEU A 148 1.91 -1.78 2.28
N SER A 149 2.99 -1.97 1.52
CA SER A 149 3.75 -0.91 0.86
C SER A 149 3.91 -1.20 -0.63
N ALA A 150 3.85 -0.15 -1.46
CA ALA A 150 4.18 -0.24 -2.87
C ALA A 150 5.23 0.82 -3.27
N GLY A 151 6.24 0.37 -3.99
CA GLY A 151 7.40 1.17 -4.37
C GLY A 151 7.47 1.51 -5.85
N GLY A 152 8.36 2.44 -6.20
CA GLY A 152 8.70 2.78 -7.59
C GLY A 152 9.50 1.69 -8.32
N ASP A 153 9.78 0.58 -7.64
CA ASP A 153 10.29 -0.68 -8.19
C ASP A 153 9.17 -1.59 -8.70
N ASN A 154 7.92 -1.13 -8.63
CA ASN A 154 6.72 -1.84 -9.08
C ASN A 154 6.46 -3.13 -8.28
N VAL A 155 7.04 -3.24 -7.08
CA VAL A 155 6.81 -4.35 -6.16
C VAL A 155 5.79 -3.91 -5.12
N ILE A 156 4.89 -4.82 -4.76
CA ILE A 156 4.03 -4.68 -3.58
C ILE A 156 4.56 -5.63 -2.51
N ILE A 157 4.85 -5.10 -1.33
CA ILE A 157 5.31 -5.90 -0.18
C ILE A 157 4.27 -5.80 0.93
N ILE A 158 3.92 -6.95 1.50
CA ILE A 158 3.03 -7.06 2.66
C ILE A 158 3.88 -7.50 3.85
N TRP A 159 3.86 -6.70 4.90
CA TRP A 159 4.70 -6.81 6.07
C TRP A 159 3.91 -7.23 7.29
N ASN A 160 4.56 -7.96 8.19
CA ASN A 160 4.13 -8.06 9.58
C ASN A 160 4.95 -7.07 10.41
N VAL A 161 4.34 -5.97 10.80
CA VAL A 161 5.01 -4.92 11.58
C VAL A 161 5.39 -5.42 12.98
N GLY A 162 4.68 -6.42 13.51
CA GLY A 162 4.97 -7.00 14.82
C GLY A 162 6.25 -7.84 14.85
N THR A 163 6.68 -8.39 13.71
CA THR A 163 7.91 -9.19 13.61
C THR A 163 8.99 -8.53 12.76
N GLY A 164 8.61 -7.61 11.87
CA GLY A 164 9.48 -7.04 10.84
C GLY A 164 9.67 -7.93 9.63
N GLU A 165 8.91 -9.02 9.53
CA GLU A 165 9.05 -9.99 8.44
C GLU A 165 8.22 -9.56 7.22
N VAL A 166 8.74 -9.89 6.03
CA VAL A 166 7.96 -9.86 4.80
C VAL A 166 7.04 -11.08 4.79
N LEU A 167 5.73 -10.87 4.79
CA LEU A 167 4.74 -11.94 4.66
C LEU A 167 4.61 -12.38 3.20
N LEU A 168 4.46 -11.40 2.31
CA LEU A 168 4.29 -11.62 0.87
C LEU A 168 5.06 -10.55 0.10
N SER A 169 5.68 -10.97 -1.00
CA SER A 169 6.27 -10.10 -2.01
C SER A 169 5.60 -10.40 -3.33
N LEU A 170 4.96 -9.40 -3.93
CA LEU A 170 4.31 -9.49 -5.23
C LEU A 170 5.21 -8.77 -6.24
N ASP A 171 6.26 -9.46 -6.66
CA ASP A 171 7.11 -9.06 -7.78
C ASP A 171 6.49 -9.52 -9.12
N ASP A 172 6.84 -8.80 -10.20
CA ASP A 172 6.45 -9.09 -11.59
C ASP A 172 4.93 -9.09 -11.89
N MET A 173 4.08 -8.68 -10.95
CA MET A 173 2.63 -8.51 -11.20
C MET A 173 2.30 -7.23 -11.98
N HIS A 174 3.19 -6.23 -11.91
CA HIS A 174 2.98 -4.92 -12.52
C HIS A 174 4.16 -4.56 -13.43
N PRO A 175 3.94 -4.41 -14.76
CA PRO A 175 5.03 -4.14 -15.70
C PRO A 175 5.53 -2.69 -15.65
N ASP A 176 4.78 -1.77 -15.05
CA ASP A 176 5.11 -0.34 -14.95
C ASP A 176 4.62 0.22 -13.60
N VAL A 177 4.85 1.51 -13.37
CA VAL A 177 4.59 2.22 -12.10
C VAL A 177 3.17 1.98 -11.59
N ILE A 178 3.09 1.58 -10.32
CA ILE A 178 1.84 1.45 -9.58
C ILE A 178 1.39 2.85 -9.14
N HIS A 179 0.17 3.23 -9.53
CA HIS A 179 -0.42 4.53 -9.19
C HIS A 179 -1.27 4.48 -7.92
N SER A 180 -1.96 3.38 -7.67
CA SER A 180 -2.73 3.18 -6.44
C SER A 180 -2.86 1.71 -6.08
N VAL A 181 -3.01 1.46 -4.79
CA VAL A 181 -3.33 0.16 -4.20
C VAL A 181 -4.38 0.40 -3.12
N CYS A 182 -5.42 -0.44 -3.07
CA CYS A 182 -6.49 -0.35 -2.08
C CYS A 182 -6.96 -1.75 -1.68
N TRP A 183 -7.12 -2.00 -0.38
CA TRP A 183 -7.76 -3.20 0.14
C TRP A 183 -9.29 -3.15 -0.07
N ASN A 184 -9.91 -4.30 -0.29
CA ASN A 184 -11.35 -4.43 -0.09
C ASN A 184 -11.71 -4.42 1.42
N SER A 185 -12.99 -4.40 1.74
CA SER A 185 -13.49 -4.24 3.12
C SER A 185 -12.95 -5.28 4.12
N ASN A 186 -12.84 -6.54 3.71
CA ASN A 186 -12.35 -7.63 4.56
C ASN A 186 -10.83 -7.88 4.45
N GLY A 187 -10.14 -7.23 3.50
CA GLY A 187 -8.71 -7.41 3.24
C GLY A 187 -8.34 -8.70 2.49
N SER A 188 -9.29 -9.34 1.81
CA SER A 188 -9.01 -10.53 0.99
C SER A 188 -8.43 -10.20 -0.39
N LEU A 189 -8.72 -9.02 -0.94
CA LEU A 189 -8.37 -8.61 -2.30
C LEU A 189 -7.75 -7.20 -2.33
N LEU A 190 -6.92 -6.98 -3.35
CA LEU A 190 -6.30 -5.70 -3.67
C LEU A 190 -6.79 -5.18 -5.01
N ALA A 191 -7.19 -3.92 -5.07
CA ALA A 191 -7.39 -3.19 -6.32
C ALA A 191 -6.15 -2.35 -6.59
N THR A 192 -5.59 -2.50 -7.78
CA THR A 192 -4.38 -1.79 -8.20
C THR A 192 -4.61 -1.08 -9.53
N THR A 193 -4.03 0.10 -9.67
CA THR A 193 -3.96 0.83 -10.94
C THR A 193 -2.51 0.99 -11.36
N CYS A 194 -2.22 0.71 -12.63
CA CYS A 194 -0.86 0.76 -13.16
C CYS A 194 -0.76 1.72 -14.36
N LYS A 195 0.44 2.24 -14.58
CA LYS A 195 0.77 3.14 -15.70
C LYS A 195 0.61 2.48 -17.08
N ASP A 196 0.55 1.15 -17.13
CA ASP A 196 0.15 0.37 -18.30
C ASP A 196 -1.33 0.56 -18.70
N LYS A 197 -2.07 1.39 -17.94
CA LYS A 197 -3.49 1.68 -18.09
C LYS A 197 -4.39 0.50 -17.80
N THR A 198 -3.98 -0.42 -16.96
CA THR A 198 -4.83 -1.52 -16.51
C THR A 198 -5.22 -1.33 -15.05
N LEU A 199 -6.46 -1.71 -14.74
CA LEU A 199 -6.92 -1.92 -13.38
C LEU A 199 -6.86 -3.43 -13.13
N ARG A 200 -6.27 -3.85 -12.00
CA ARG A 200 -6.19 -5.26 -11.62
C ARG A 200 -6.77 -5.47 -10.23
N ILE A 201 -7.50 -6.55 -10.08
CA ILE A 201 -7.87 -7.12 -8.78
C ILE A 201 -6.98 -8.32 -8.54
N ILE A 202 -6.32 -8.33 -7.40
CA ILE A 202 -5.30 -9.30 -7.04
C ILE A 202 -5.71 -9.98 -5.73
N ASP A 203 -5.63 -11.30 -5.69
CA ASP A 203 -5.60 -12.08 -4.44
C ASP A 203 -4.13 -12.16 -4.01
N PRO A 204 -3.69 -11.38 -3.00
CA PRO A 204 -2.27 -11.29 -2.65
C PRO A 204 -1.75 -12.60 -2.08
N ARG A 205 -2.57 -13.40 -1.39
CA ARG A 205 -2.14 -14.66 -0.76
C ARG A 205 -1.85 -15.75 -1.81
N LYS A 206 -2.62 -15.73 -2.90
CA LYS A 206 -2.39 -16.63 -4.05
C LYS A 206 -1.37 -16.08 -5.05
N GLY A 207 -1.06 -14.79 -4.99
CA GLY A 207 -0.23 -14.11 -5.98
C GLY A 207 -0.85 -14.12 -7.38
N GLN A 208 -2.18 -14.04 -7.47
CA GLN A 208 -2.92 -14.17 -8.73
C GLN A 208 -3.79 -12.95 -9.00
N VAL A 209 -3.83 -12.54 -10.27
CA VAL A 209 -4.80 -11.55 -10.76
C VAL A 209 -6.13 -12.26 -10.98
N VAL A 210 -7.15 -11.92 -10.17
CA VAL A 210 -8.48 -12.53 -10.25
C VAL A 210 -9.34 -11.87 -11.33
N ALA A 211 -9.13 -10.59 -11.58
CA ALA A 211 -9.76 -9.85 -12.65
C ALA A 211 -8.87 -8.70 -13.11
N GLU A 212 -8.91 -8.39 -14.40
CA GLU A 212 -8.23 -7.24 -14.95
C GLU A 212 -9.08 -6.53 -15.99
N ARG A 213 -8.91 -5.21 -16.06
CA ARG A 213 -9.53 -4.37 -17.08
C ARG A 213 -8.46 -3.53 -17.73
N ALA A 214 -8.23 -3.78 -19.01
CA ALA A 214 -7.41 -2.92 -19.83
C ALA A 214 -8.16 -1.63 -20.17
N ARG A 215 -7.46 -0.50 -20.04
CA ARG A 215 -7.93 0.85 -20.40
C ARG A 215 -9.29 1.21 -19.78
N PRO A 216 -9.44 1.18 -18.44
CA PRO A 216 -10.67 1.64 -17.80
C PRO A 216 -10.93 3.14 -18.08
N HIS A 217 -9.86 3.90 -18.31
CA HIS A 217 -9.92 5.25 -18.87
C HIS A 217 -8.95 5.36 -20.05
N GLU A 218 -9.33 6.07 -21.12
CA GLU A 218 -8.51 6.17 -22.33
C GLU A 218 -7.30 7.11 -22.19
N GLY A 219 -7.34 8.03 -21.22
CA GLY A 219 -6.31 9.01 -20.94
C GLY A 219 -4.96 8.38 -20.57
N ALA A 220 -3.90 9.19 -20.64
CA ALA A 220 -2.53 8.78 -20.32
C ALA A 220 -2.10 9.11 -18.88
N ARG A 221 -3.01 9.67 -18.08
CA ARG A 221 -2.75 10.21 -16.74
C ARG A 221 -3.06 9.19 -15.66
N PRO A 222 -2.45 9.32 -14.46
CA PRO A 222 -2.59 8.36 -13.38
C PRO A 222 -4.05 8.18 -12.94
N LEU A 223 -4.37 6.94 -12.59
CA LEU A 223 -5.69 6.50 -12.15
C LEU A 223 -5.65 6.18 -10.65
N ARG A 224 -6.76 6.44 -9.95
CA ARG A 224 -7.00 5.85 -8.63
C ARG A 224 -8.16 4.88 -8.71
N ALA A 225 -8.13 3.83 -7.90
CA ALA A 225 -9.26 2.93 -7.72
C ALA A 225 -9.48 2.60 -6.24
N VAL A 226 -10.75 2.49 -5.85
CA VAL A 226 -11.16 2.07 -4.50
C VAL A 226 -12.33 1.09 -4.58
N PHE A 227 -12.39 0.17 -3.63
CA PHE A 227 -13.55 -0.70 -3.46
C PHE A 227 -14.72 0.05 -2.87
N THR A 228 -15.90 -0.38 -3.29
CA THR A 228 -17.18 -0.04 -2.66
C THR A 228 -17.61 -1.17 -1.72
N ALA A 229 -18.62 -0.94 -0.88
CA ALA A 229 -19.02 -1.89 0.17
C ALA A 229 -19.52 -3.23 -0.38
N ASP A 230 -20.09 -3.24 -1.58
CA ASP A 230 -20.60 -4.44 -2.26
C ASP A 230 -19.55 -5.15 -3.14
N GLY A 231 -18.30 -4.69 -3.10
CA GLY A 231 -17.21 -5.25 -3.91
C GLY A 231 -17.08 -4.68 -5.32
N LYS A 232 -17.96 -3.76 -5.75
CA LYS A 232 -17.74 -3.00 -6.99
C LYS A 232 -16.53 -2.06 -6.84
N LEU A 233 -15.98 -1.60 -7.96
CA LEU A 233 -14.84 -0.68 -7.98
C LEU A 233 -15.22 0.70 -8.49
N LEU A 234 -14.78 1.73 -7.80
CA LEU A 234 -14.78 3.09 -8.33
C LEU A 234 -13.39 3.43 -8.82
N SER A 235 -13.28 3.89 -10.07
CA SER A 235 -12.04 4.47 -10.58
C SER A 235 -12.21 5.94 -10.93
N THR A 236 -11.16 6.70 -10.67
CA THR A 236 -10.99 8.05 -11.18
C THR A 236 -9.85 8.06 -12.18
N GLY A 237 -10.05 8.74 -13.30
CA GLY A 237 -9.06 8.82 -14.36
C GLY A 237 -9.37 9.95 -15.32
N PHE A 238 -8.82 9.84 -16.52
CA PHE A 238 -8.92 10.90 -17.53
C PHE A 238 -9.38 10.33 -18.87
N SER A 239 -10.21 11.07 -19.60
CA SER A 239 -10.58 10.80 -20.98
C SER A 239 -9.37 11.02 -21.89
N ARG A 240 -9.49 10.60 -23.15
CA ARG A 240 -8.50 10.92 -24.20
C ARG A 240 -8.32 12.44 -24.38
N MET A 241 -9.38 13.21 -24.14
CA MET A 241 -9.37 14.68 -24.19
C MET A 241 -8.92 15.33 -22.87
N SER A 242 -8.39 14.54 -21.93
CA SER A 242 -7.95 14.97 -20.59
C SER A 242 -9.09 15.47 -19.69
N GLU A 243 -10.32 14.99 -19.90
CA GLU A 243 -11.42 15.24 -18.96
C GLU A 243 -11.37 14.26 -17.81
N ARG A 244 -11.56 14.74 -16.58
CA ARG A 244 -11.65 13.88 -15.41
C ARG A 244 -12.93 13.07 -15.46
N GLN A 245 -12.77 11.78 -15.23
CA GLN A 245 -13.83 10.79 -15.31
C GLN A 245 -13.92 10.02 -14.00
N LEU A 246 -15.16 9.77 -13.56
CA LEU A 246 -15.49 8.81 -12.51
C LEU A 246 -16.21 7.64 -13.17
N ALA A 247 -15.72 6.42 -12.93
CA ALA A 247 -16.32 5.20 -13.44
C ALA A 247 -16.62 4.21 -12.31
N LEU A 248 -17.78 3.56 -12.37
CA LEU A 248 -18.14 2.43 -11.52
C LEU A 248 -18.02 1.13 -12.33
N TRP A 249 -17.38 0.13 -11.74
CA TRP A 249 -17.10 -1.16 -12.36
C TRP A 249 -17.60 -2.31 -11.49
N ASP A 250 -18.19 -3.30 -12.14
CA ASP A 250 -18.50 -4.57 -11.52
C ASP A 250 -17.38 -5.58 -11.86
N PRO A 251 -16.63 -6.09 -10.86
CA PRO A 251 -15.49 -6.95 -11.11
C PRO A 251 -15.85 -8.31 -11.70
N GLU A 252 -17.06 -8.81 -11.42
CA GLU A 252 -17.55 -10.08 -11.97
C GLU A 252 -17.83 -9.95 -13.47
N ARG A 253 -18.00 -8.72 -13.98
CA ARG A 253 -18.37 -8.42 -15.36
C ARG A 253 -17.23 -7.83 -16.19
N PHE A 254 -15.97 -7.89 -15.74
CA PHE A 254 -14.84 -7.29 -16.47
C PHE A 254 -14.55 -7.90 -17.86
N ALA A 255 -15.12 -9.04 -18.22
CA ALA A 255 -14.86 -9.75 -19.47
C ALA A 255 -16.13 -9.94 -20.34
N ALA A 256 -16.07 -9.52 -21.62
CA ALA A 256 -17.12 -9.74 -22.62
C ALA A 256 -16.63 -10.30 -23.98
N HIS A 257 -15.42 -10.89 -24.03
CA HIS A 257 -14.75 -11.59 -25.16
C HIS A 257 -13.70 -10.80 -26.01
N GLU A 258 -12.73 -11.55 -26.57
CA GLU A 258 -11.39 -11.10 -27.02
C GLU A 258 -11.14 -11.15 -28.57
N GLY A 259 -12.01 -10.59 -29.43
CA GLY A 259 -11.91 -10.77 -30.91
C GLY A 259 -11.81 -9.48 -31.76
N MET A 260 -10.95 -9.48 -32.81
CA MET A 260 -10.54 -8.28 -33.60
C MET A 260 -10.82 -8.40 -35.12
N ARG A 261 -12.09 -8.39 -35.62
CA ARG A 261 -12.46 -8.15 -37.06
C ARG A 261 -13.92 -7.67 -37.22
N PRO A 262 -14.27 -6.91 -38.28
CA PRO A 262 -15.56 -6.20 -38.39
C PRO A 262 -16.77 -7.12 -38.63
N MET A 263 -17.85 -6.85 -37.90
CA MET A 263 -19.10 -7.62 -37.84
C MET A 263 -20.28 -6.85 -38.47
N ARG A 264 -21.30 -7.57 -38.97
CA ARG A 264 -22.51 -6.98 -39.55
C ARG A 264 -23.72 -7.38 -38.70
N ALA A 265 -24.45 -6.39 -38.20
CA ALA A 265 -25.64 -6.55 -37.35
C ALA A 265 -26.92 -6.20 -38.13
N VAL A 266 -28.01 -6.94 -37.86
CA VAL A 266 -29.37 -6.64 -38.36
C VAL A 266 -30.33 -6.64 -37.17
N PHE A 267 -31.19 -5.62 -37.09
CA PHE A 267 -32.15 -5.44 -36.00
C PHE A 267 -33.40 -6.28 -36.22
N THR A 268 -33.88 -6.96 -35.16
CA THR A 268 -35.17 -7.65 -35.16
C THR A 268 -36.23 -6.86 -34.39
N ARG A 269 -37.50 -7.10 -34.72
CA ARG A 269 -38.67 -6.29 -34.29
C ARG A 269 -38.96 -6.30 -32.78
N GLN A 270 -38.23 -7.10 -31.98
CA GLN A 270 -38.37 -7.19 -30.53
C GLN A 270 -37.17 -6.63 -29.74
N GLY A 271 -36.19 -6.00 -30.40
CA GLY A 271 -35.09 -5.30 -29.74
C GLY A 271 -33.80 -6.10 -29.55
N HIS A 272 -33.77 -7.41 -29.87
CA HIS A 272 -32.54 -8.22 -29.83
C HIS A 272 -31.65 -8.02 -31.05
N ILE A 273 -30.33 -8.00 -30.83
CA ILE A 273 -29.31 -7.92 -31.89
C ILE A 273 -28.89 -9.33 -32.28
N PHE A 274 -29.04 -9.65 -33.56
CA PHE A 274 -28.56 -10.91 -34.13
C PHE A 274 -27.21 -10.65 -34.79
N THR A 275 -26.13 -11.24 -34.26
CA THR A 275 -24.80 -11.13 -34.89
C THR A 275 -24.39 -12.47 -35.47
N THR A 276 -23.73 -12.43 -36.62
CA THR A 276 -23.06 -13.59 -37.21
C THR A 276 -21.55 -13.40 -37.05
N GLY A 277 -20.86 -14.40 -36.49
CA GLY A 277 -19.44 -14.28 -36.12
C GLY A 277 -18.65 -15.58 -36.31
N PHE A 278 -17.34 -15.51 -36.05
CA PHE A 278 -16.41 -16.62 -36.16
C PHE A 278 -15.64 -16.83 -34.83
N THR A 279 -15.38 -18.07 -34.46
CA THR A 279 -14.52 -18.41 -33.32
C THR A 279 -13.04 -18.15 -33.59
N ARG A 280 -12.18 -18.23 -32.56
CA ARG A 280 -10.70 -18.23 -32.70
C ARG A 280 -10.17 -19.30 -33.67
N MET A 281 -10.93 -20.38 -33.89
CA MET A 281 -10.64 -21.46 -34.85
C MET A 281 -11.38 -21.30 -36.19
N SER A 282 -11.93 -20.11 -36.46
CA SER A 282 -12.59 -19.75 -37.72
C SER A 282 -13.86 -20.57 -38.06
N GLN A 283 -14.54 -21.12 -37.05
CA GLN A 283 -15.83 -21.80 -37.22
C GLN A 283 -17.00 -20.81 -37.08
N ARG A 284 -18.08 -21.03 -37.85
CA ARG A 284 -19.25 -20.16 -37.85
C ARG A 284 -20.12 -20.42 -36.63
N GLU A 285 -20.38 -19.38 -35.85
CA GLU A 285 -21.31 -19.41 -34.73
C GLU A 285 -22.43 -18.38 -34.91
N LEU A 286 -23.58 -18.69 -34.33
CA LEU A 286 -24.76 -17.82 -34.28
C LEU A 286 -24.99 -17.42 -32.82
N GLY A 287 -25.02 -16.11 -32.57
CA GLY A 287 -25.28 -15.54 -31.25
C GLY A 287 -26.53 -14.66 -31.27
N LEU A 288 -27.46 -14.92 -30.35
CA LEU A 288 -28.61 -14.05 -30.07
C LEU A 288 -28.25 -13.18 -28.85
N TRP A 289 -28.17 -11.86 -29.06
CA TRP A 289 -27.74 -10.93 -28.02
C TRP A 289 -28.92 -10.09 -27.52
N ASP A 290 -29.04 -10.03 -26.20
CA ASP A 290 -29.85 -9.02 -25.49
C ASP A 290 -28.94 -7.79 -25.20
N PRO A 291 -29.36 -6.53 -25.48
CA PRO A 291 -28.46 -5.44 -25.91
C PRO A 291 -27.92 -4.44 -24.87
N ASN A 292 -28.04 -4.66 -23.55
CA ASN A 292 -27.80 -3.57 -22.57
C ASN A 292 -26.36 -3.46 -22.00
N ASN A 293 -25.39 -3.43 -22.92
CA ASN A 293 -24.09 -2.75 -22.85
C ASN A 293 -22.94 -3.39 -22.05
N PHE A 294 -21.91 -3.87 -22.77
CA PHE A 294 -20.82 -4.73 -22.27
C PHE A 294 -19.40 -4.12 -22.42
N GLU A 295 -19.27 -2.93 -23.01
CA GLU A 295 -17.97 -2.25 -23.19
C GLU A 295 -17.82 -1.00 -22.30
N GLU A 296 -18.93 -0.46 -21.81
CA GLU A 296 -18.99 0.78 -21.06
C GLU A 296 -19.07 0.50 -19.54
N PRO A 297 -18.42 1.33 -18.71
CA PRO A 297 -18.55 1.21 -17.26
C PRO A 297 -20.03 1.32 -16.84
N VAL A 298 -20.38 0.71 -15.71
CA VAL A 298 -21.74 0.69 -15.14
C VAL A 298 -22.31 2.12 -15.03
N ALA A 299 -21.43 3.07 -14.73
CA ALA A 299 -21.67 4.49 -14.90
C ALA A 299 -20.35 5.16 -15.29
N LEU A 300 -20.36 6.02 -16.32
CA LEU A 300 -19.27 6.96 -16.60
C LEU A 300 -19.79 8.38 -16.41
N GLN A 301 -19.19 9.12 -15.50
CA GLN A 301 -19.47 10.54 -15.33
C GLN A 301 -18.24 11.35 -15.72
N GLU A 302 -18.36 12.10 -16.80
CA GLU A 302 -17.40 13.15 -17.16
C GLU A 302 -17.61 14.37 -16.25
N MET A 303 -16.52 14.96 -15.76
CA MET A 303 -16.57 15.97 -14.71
C MET A 303 -16.12 17.35 -15.19
N ASP A 304 -14.84 17.50 -15.52
CA ASP A 304 -14.24 18.74 -16.02
C ASP A 304 -12.87 18.45 -16.66
N THR A 305 -12.21 19.46 -17.21
CA THR A 305 -10.90 19.34 -17.89
C THR A 305 -9.70 19.70 -17.00
N SER A 306 -9.86 19.65 -15.67
CA SER A 306 -8.79 20.03 -14.74
C SER A 306 -7.65 19.01 -14.71
N ASN A 307 -6.45 19.48 -14.37
CA ASN A 307 -5.25 18.64 -14.42
C ASN A 307 -5.03 17.73 -13.21
N GLY A 308 -5.60 18.07 -12.05
CA GLY A 308 -5.36 17.37 -10.79
C GLY A 308 -5.98 15.97 -10.76
N VAL A 309 -5.21 14.98 -10.32
CA VAL A 309 -5.69 13.61 -10.08
C VAL A 309 -6.73 13.65 -8.96
N LEU A 310 -7.90 13.08 -9.22
CA LEU A 310 -8.95 12.98 -8.20
C LEU A 310 -8.67 11.80 -7.27
N LEU A 311 -8.64 12.08 -5.99
CA LEU A 311 -8.59 11.09 -4.92
C LEU A 311 -10.03 10.74 -4.52
N PRO A 312 -10.47 9.49 -4.75
CA PRO A 312 -11.76 9.03 -4.26
C PRO A 312 -11.65 8.63 -2.78
N PHE A 313 -12.44 9.28 -1.94
CA PHE A 313 -12.69 8.89 -0.55
C PHE A 313 -14.07 8.26 -0.49
N TYR A 314 -14.12 6.95 -0.30
CA TYR A 314 -15.38 6.20 -0.23
C TYR A 314 -15.78 5.96 1.22
N ASP A 315 -17.02 6.28 1.54
CA ASP A 315 -17.67 5.98 2.81
C ASP A 315 -18.62 4.79 2.64
N PRO A 316 -18.28 3.60 3.18
CA PRO A 316 -19.10 2.40 3.04
C PRO A 316 -20.43 2.49 3.79
N ASP A 317 -20.49 3.24 4.89
CA ASP A 317 -21.69 3.30 5.75
C ASP A 317 -22.82 4.09 5.09
N SER A 318 -22.45 5.14 4.35
CA SER A 318 -23.39 6.01 3.63
C SER A 318 -23.45 5.74 2.13
N SER A 319 -22.57 4.88 1.60
CA SER A 319 -22.34 4.69 0.16
C SER A 319 -22.11 6.01 -0.59
N ILE A 320 -21.36 6.94 0.03
CA ILE A 320 -21.00 8.22 -0.59
C ILE A 320 -19.52 8.18 -0.99
N VAL A 321 -19.23 8.58 -2.22
CA VAL A 321 -17.86 8.87 -2.66
C VAL A 321 -17.65 10.38 -2.73
N TYR A 322 -16.56 10.84 -2.12
CA TYR A 322 -16.08 12.21 -2.21
C TYR A 322 -14.86 12.25 -3.13
N LEU A 323 -14.88 13.15 -4.09
CA LEU A 323 -13.81 13.38 -5.05
C LEU A 323 -13.16 14.73 -4.78
N CYS A 324 -11.86 14.71 -4.55
CA CYS A 324 -11.06 15.92 -4.47
C CYS A 324 -9.66 15.68 -5.05
N GLY A 325 -9.12 16.66 -5.76
CA GLY A 325 -7.78 16.57 -6.35
C GLY A 325 -6.88 17.68 -5.84
N LYS A 326 -5.56 17.42 -5.84
CA LYS A 326 -4.59 18.48 -5.56
C LYS A 326 -4.70 19.58 -6.61
N GLY A 327 -4.76 20.83 -6.15
CA GLY A 327 -4.99 22.02 -6.98
C GLY A 327 -6.46 22.39 -7.16
N ASP A 328 -7.41 21.52 -6.81
CA ASP A 328 -8.83 21.88 -6.83
C ASP A 328 -9.20 22.75 -5.63
N SER A 329 -10.23 23.58 -5.79
CA SER A 329 -10.84 24.31 -4.68
C SER A 329 -12.20 23.75 -4.27
N SER A 330 -12.62 22.63 -4.87
CA SER A 330 -13.93 22.03 -4.67
C SER A 330 -13.84 20.54 -4.28
N ILE A 331 -14.76 20.10 -3.43
CA ILE A 331 -14.98 18.69 -3.08
C ILE A 331 -16.34 18.31 -3.65
N ARG A 332 -16.38 17.37 -4.60
CA ARG A 332 -17.62 16.86 -5.19
C ARG A 332 -17.99 15.55 -4.54
N TYR A 333 -19.27 15.27 -4.35
CA TYR A 333 -19.70 14.01 -3.75
C TYR A 333 -20.90 13.39 -4.45
N PHE A 334 -20.89 12.07 -4.50
CA PHE A 334 -21.83 11.23 -5.23
C PHE A 334 -22.31 10.10 -4.32
N GLU A 335 -23.58 9.72 -4.46
CA GLU A 335 -24.17 8.57 -3.79
C GLU A 335 -24.19 7.37 -4.75
N ILE A 336 -23.74 6.21 -4.27
CA ILE A 336 -23.74 4.97 -5.02
C ILE A 336 -24.94 4.13 -4.59
N THR A 337 -25.73 3.69 -5.55
CA THR A 337 -26.93 2.87 -5.32
C THR A 337 -27.07 1.83 -6.42
N ASP A 338 -27.88 0.81 -6.19
CA ASP A 338 -28.19 -0.21 -7.21
C ASP A 338 -29.20 0.26 -8.27
N GLU A 339 -29.75 1.47 -8.13
CA GLU A 339 -30.64 2.07 -9.12
C GLU A 339 -29.86 2.80 -10.22
N PRO A 340 -30.10 2.50 -11.52
CA PRO A 340 -29.52 3.23 -12.64
C PRO A 340 -29.77 4.75 -12.54
N PRO A 341 -28.78 5.63 -12.83
CA PRO A 341 -27.44 5.39 -13.38
C PRO A 341 -26.36 4.96 -12.35
N PHE A 342 -26.74 4.33 -11.24
CA PHE A 342 -25.90 3.80 -10.16
C PHE A 342 -25.11 4.84 -9.35
N VAL A 343 -24.44 5.77 -10.02
CA VAL A 343 -23.70 6.88 -9.42
C VAL A 343 -24.53 8.16 -9.56
N HIS A 344 -24.95 8.73 -8.43
CA HIS A 344 -25.84 9.88 -8.38
C HIS A 344 -25.11 11.08 -7.81
N TYR A 345 -24.99 12.16 -8.59
CA TYR A 345 -24.41 13.41 -8.10
C TYR A 345 -25.29 14.02 -6.99
N LEU A 346 -24.69 14.30 -5.84
CA LEU A 346 -25.36 14.97 -4.74
C LEU A 346 -25.16 16.49 -4.85
N ASN A 347 -23.96 16.95 -4.50
CA ASN A 347 -23.63 18.37 -4.45
C ASN A 347 -22.10 18.58 -4.43
N THR A 348 -21.66 19.83 -4.45
CA THR A 348 -20.25 20.22 -4.43
C THR A 348 -20.03 21.25 -3.33
N PHE A 349 -19.02 21.02 -2.49
CA PHE A 349 -18.49 22.05 -1.61
C PHE A 349 -17.45 22.86 -2.39
N SER A 350 -17.62 24.18 -2.47
CA SER A 350 -16.72 25.07 -3.20
C SER A 350 -16.06 26.06 -2.25
N SER A 351 -14.76 26.27 -2.44
CA SER A 351 -13.96 27.24 -1.69
C SER A 351 -13.09 28.07 -2.64
N LYS A 352 -12.49 29.16 -2.13
CA LYS A 352 -11.67 30.07 -2.94
C LYS A 352 -10.23 29.61 -3.10
N GLU A 353 -9.72 28.85 -2.14
CA GLU A 353 -8.31 28.47 -2.08
C GLU A 353 -8.11 27.03 -2.58
N PRO A 354 -7.08 26.75 -3.39
CA PRO A 354 -6.80 25.41 -3.87
C PRO A 354 -6.21 24.53 -2.75
N GLN A 355 -6.59 23.24 -2.73
CA GLN A 355 -6.04 22.27 -1.80
C GLN A 355 -4.67 21.75 -2.25
N ARG A 356 -3.73 21.60 -1.31
CA ARG A 356 -2.44 20.90 -1.50
C ARG A 356 -2.48 19.43 -1.09
N GLY A 357 -3.45 19.07 -0.28
CA GLY A 357 -3.63 17.74 0.28
C GLY A 357 -4.95 17.69 1.05
N MET A 358 -5.36 16.48 1.45
CA MET A 358 -6.66 16.27 2.06
C MET A 358 -6.62 15.08 3.02
N GLY A 359 -6.88 15.31 4.30
CA GLY A 359 -7.11 14.23 5.26
C GLY A 359 -8.59 13.88 5.32
N PHE A 360 -8.90 12.62 5.64
CA PHE A 360 -10.28 12.16 5.84
C PHE A 360 -10.39 11.50 7.21
N MET A 361 -11.32 11.97 8.04
CA MET A 361 -11.53 11.47 9.40
C MET A 361 -12.25 10.12 9.38
N PRO A 362 -11.71 9.09 10.07
CA PRO A 362 -12.43 7.85 10.32
C PRO A 362 -13.73 8.08 11.07
N LYS A 363 -14.71 7.19 10.87
CA LYS A 363 -16.05 7.28 11.49
C LYS A 363 -16.04 7.44 13.01
N ARG A 364 -15.05 6.81 13.66
CA ARG A 364 -14.81 6.89 15.11
C ARG A 364 -14.52 8.32 15.62
N GLY A 365 -14.06 9.23 14.77
CA GLY A 365 -13.72 10.61 15.14
C GLY A 365 -14.78 11.67 14.77
N LEU A 366 -15.96 11.24 14.29
CA LEU A 366 -17.03 12.14 13.88
C LEU A 366 -17.94 12.54 15.05
N GLU A 367 -18.52 13.73 14.97
CA GLU A 367 -19.49 14.23 15.95
C GLU A 367 -20.91 13.76 15.60
N VAL A 368 -21.26 12.56 16.05
CA VAL A 368 -22.59 11.95 15.80
C VAL A 368 -23.75 12.80 16.29
N ASN A 369 -23.58 13.54 17.39
CA ASN A 369 -24.60 14.43 17.95
C ASN A 369 -24.97 15.60 17.02
N LYS A 370 -24.09 15.98 16.09
CA LYS A 370 -24.33 17.06 15.12
C LYS A 370 -24.73 16.54 13.73
N CYS A 371 -24.99 15.24 13.59
CA CYS A 371 -25.26 14.60 12.29
C CYS A 371 -24.12 14.81 11.28
N GLU A 372 -22.87 14.82 11.75
CA GLU A 372 -21.67 14.84 10.90
C GLU A 372 -21.42 13.46 10.30
N ILE A 373 -21.38 13.36 8.98
CA ILE A 373 -21.14 12.09 8.26
C ILE A 373 -19.70 11.92 7.77
N ALA A 374 -18.98 13.02 7.59
CA ALA A 374 -17.59 13.04 7.18
C ALA A 374 -16.90 14.34 7.62
N ARG A 375 -15.61 14.27 7.93
CA ARG A 375 -14.77 15.44 8.21
C ARG A 375 -13.52 15.39 7.35
N PHE A 376 -13.33 16.43 6.56
CA PHE A 376 -12.14 16.61 5.73
C PHE A 376 -11.14 17.52 6.43
N TYR A 377 -9.85 17.27 6.28
CA TYR A 377 -8.77 18.12 6.76
C TYR A 377 -8.01 18.67 5.56
N LYS A 378 -8.51 19.79 5.06
CA LYS A 378 -8.01 20.41 3.82
C LYS A 378 -6.69 21.11 4.09
N LEU A 379 -5.64 20.67 3.39
CA LEU A 379 -4.34 21.32 3.45
C LEU A 379 -4.26 22.46 2.45
N HIS A 380 -3.82 23.60 2.94
CA HIS A 380 -3.43 24.76 2.14
C HIS A 380 -1.91 24.89 2.18
N GLU A 381 -1.36 26.04 1.78
CA GLU A 381 0.09 26.26 1.84
C GLU A 381 0.64 26.32 3.27
N ARG A 382 -0.08 26.99 4.17
CA ARG A 382 0.37 27.26 5.55
C ARG A 382 -0.66 26.93 6.64
N LYS A 383 -1.76 26.28 6.26
CA LYS A 383 -2.85 25.95 7.19
C LYS A 383 -3.49 24.61 6.85
N CYS A 384 -4.06 23.96 7.86
CA CYS A 384 -4.99 22.86 7.73
C CYS A 384 -6.37 23.33 8.21
N GLU A 385 -7.36 23.24 7.34
CA GLU A 385 -8.73 23.70 7.58
C GLU A 385 -9.67 22.49 7.62
N PRO A 386 -10.29 22.19 8.79
CA PRO A 386 -11.32 21.17 8.86
C PRO A 386 -12.58 21.60 8.09
N ILE A 387 -13.18 20.69 7.32
CA ILE A 387 -14.46 20.87 6.62
C ILE A 387 -15.39 19.76 7.08
N VAL A 388 -16.48 20.15 7.71
CA VAL A 388 -17.48 19.26 8.29
C VAL A 388 -18.59 19.03 7.27
N MET A 389 -18.87 17.77 6.94
CA MET A 389 -19.99 17.37 6.08
C MET A 389 -21.16 16.94 6.96
N THR A 390 -22.26 17.70 6.91
CA THR A 390 -23.41 17.50 7.80
C THR A 390 -24.66 17.14 7.02
N VAL A 391 -25.41 16.17 7.54
CA VAL A 391 -26.80 15.91 7.12
C VAL A 391 -27.73 16.77 8.00
N PRO A 392 -28.48 17.73 7.43
CA PRO A 392 -29.34 18.61 8.22
C PRO A 392 -30.56 17.84 8.75
N ARG A 393 -30.44 17.26 9.95
CA ARG A 393 -31.57 16.71 10.73
C ARG A 393 -31.95 17.69 11.84
N LYS A 394 -33.25 17.77 12.14
CA LYS A 394 -33.81 18.59 13.24
C LYS A 394 -34.11 17.73 14.46
N SER A 395 -33.16 16.89 14.86
CA SER A 395 -33.33 15.95 15.97
C SER A 395 -32.02 15.85 16.75
N ASP A 396 -32.12 15.92 18.07
CA ASP A 396 -31.01 15.70 19.00
C ASP A 396 -30.84 14.22 19.37
N LEU A 397 -31.78 13.35 18.93
CA LEU A 397 -31.67 11.91 19.10
C LEU A 397 -30.62 11.33 18.14
N PHE A 398 -29.94 10.28 18.61
CA PHE A 398 -29.04 9.50 17.77
C PHE A 398 -29.77 8.97 16.53
N GLN A 399 -29.14 9.10 15.37
CA GLN A 399 -29.72 8.74 14.07
C GLN A 399 -29.13 7.41 13.61
N ASP A 400 -29.75 6.29 14.01
CA ASP A 400 -29.29 4.94 13.63
C ASP A 400 -29.22 4.75 12.11
N ASP A 401 -30.05 5.48 11.35
CA ASP A 401 -30.07 5.40 9.88
C ASP A 401 -28.85 6.06 9.21
N LEU A 402 -28.15 6.97 9.90
CA LEU A 402 -26.95 7.64 9.41
C LEU A 402 -25.67 6.94 9.87
N TYR A 403 -25.76 6.22 10.99
CA TYR A 403 -24.62 5.59 11.66
C TYR A 403 -24.91 4.11 11.90
N PRO A 404 -24.85 3.27 10.84
CA PRO A 404 -24.81 1.83 11.02
C PRO A 404 -23.55 1.44 11.80
N ASP A 405 -23.51 0.18 12.26
CA ASP A 405 -22.32 -0.34 12.93
C ASP A 405 -21.12 -0.29 11.98
N THR A 406 -20.02 0.33 12.43
CA THR A 406 -18.86 0.69 11.61
C THR A 406 -17.63 -0.07 12.08
N PRO A 407 -16.58 -0.27 11.25
CA PRO A 407 -15.36 -0.96 11.68
C PRO A 407 -14.73 -0.34 12.93
N GLY A 408 -14.56 -1.17 13.95
CA GLY A 408 -13.93 -0.82 15.21
C GLY A 408 -12.40 -0.87 15.15
N PRO A 409 -11.74 -0.50 16.26
CA PRO A 409 -10.29 -0.57 16.38
C PRO A 409 -9.77 -1.96 16.72
N GLU A 410 -10.62 -2.96 16.97
CA GLU A 410 -10.16 -4.32 17.25
C GLU A 410 -9.97 -5.08 15.92
N PRO A 411 -8.82 -5.72 15.70
CA PRO A 411 -8.60 -6.56 14.53
C PRO A 411 -9.47 -7.82 14.62
N ALA A 412 -9.96 -8.30 13.48
CA ALA A 412 -10.73 -9.54 13.41
C ALA A 412 -9.85 -10.79 13.37
N LEU A 413 -8.62 -10.66 12.83
CA LEU A 413 -7.68 -11.76 12.63
C LEU A 413 -6.28 -11.36 13.10
N GLU A 414 -5.50 -12.35 13.50
CA GLU A 414 -4.06 -12.21 13.63
C GLU A 414 -3.37 -12.36 12.24
N ALA A 415 -2.13 -11.87 12.12
CA ALA A 415 -1.41 -11.85 10.84
C ALA A 415 -1.19 -13.25 10.25
N ASP A 416 -0.94 -14.25 11.09
CA ASP A 416 -0.72 -15.64 10.72
C ASP A 416 -2.02 -16.35 10.32
N GLU A 417 -3.13 -16.04 10.98
CA GLU A 417 -4.46 -16.54 10.62
C GLU A 417 -4.87 -16.05 9.23
N TRP A 418 -4.71 -14.75 8.96
CA TRP A 418 -4.97 -14.18 7.64
C TRP A 418 -4.07 -14.79 6.56
N LEU A 419 -2.76 -14.95 6.84
CA LEU A 419 -1.80 -15.56 5.92
C LEU A 419 -2.14 -17.04 5.63
N SER A 420 -2.73 -17.75 6.60
CA SER A 420 -3.20 -19.12 6.42
C SER A 420 -4.43 -19.24 5.51
N GLY A 421 -5.00 -18.12 5.08
CA GLY A 421 -6.14 -18.05 4.15
C GLY A 421 -7.48 -17.81 4.82
N GLN A 422 -7.52 -17.43 6.11
CA GLN A 422 -8.77 -17.03 6.76
C GLN A 422 -9.18 -15.62 6.33
N ASP A 423 -10.47 -15.44 6.07
CA ASP A 423 -11.10 -14.16 5.79
C ASP A 423 -12.14 -13.88 6.86
N ALA A 424 -12.13 -12.67 7.41
CA ALA A 424 -13.12 -12.22 8.39
C ALA A 424 -13.48 -10.77 8.11
N ASP A 425 -14.75 -10.43 8.30
CA ASP A 425 -15.22 -9.06 8.23
C ASP A 425 -14.71 -8.26 9.44
N PRO A 426 -14.53 -6.92 9.30
CA PRO A 426 -14.11 -6.07 10.41
C PRO A 426 -15.04 -6.20 11.61
N VAL A 427 -14.47 -6.18 12.82
CA VAL A 427 -15.26 -6.17 14.06
C VAL A 427 -16.01 -4.85 14.15
N LEU A 428 -17.34 -4.89 14.02
CA LEU A 428 -18.16 -3.70 14.00
C LEU A 428 -18.44 -3.17 15.41
N ILE A 429 -18.51 -1.84 15.53
CA ILE A 429 -18.88 -1.12 16.75
C ILE A 429 -20.01 -0.13 16.46
N SER A 430 -20.88 0.08 17.44
CA SER A 430 -21.89 1.13 17.38
C SER A 430 -21.32 2.45 17.86
N LEU A 431 -21.56 3.54 17.12
CA LEU A 431 -21.11 4.89 17.49
C LEU A 431 -22.00 5.58 18.53
N ARG A 432 -23.10 4.95 18.96
CA ARG A 432 -24.05 5.51 19.92
C ARG A 432 -23.44 5.83 21.29
N ASP A 433 -22.50 4.98 21.73
CA ASP A 433 -21.91 5.04 23.07
C ASP A 433 -20.70 6.01 23.13
N GLY A 434 -20.44 6.72 22.02
CA GLY A 434 -19.27 7.57 21.86
C GLY A 434 -17.98 6.77 21.65
N TYR A 435 -16.93 7.47 21.22
CA TYR A 435 -15.66 6.80 20.97
C TYR A 435 -14.91 6.51 22.27
N VAL A 436 -14.79 5.24 22.62
CA VAL A 436 -13.89 4.77 23.68
C VAL A 436 -12.57 4.36 23.02
N PRO A 437 -11.46 5.10 23.25
CA PRO A 437 -10.19 4.71 22.69
C PRO A 437 -9.76 3.33 23.20
N PRO A 438 -9.13 2.50 22.35
CA PRO A 438 -8.50 1.25 22.79
C PRO A 438 -7.60 1.50 23.98
N LYS A 439 -7.57 0.55 24.93
CA LYS A 439 -6.59 0.60 26.03
C LYS A 439 -5.20 0.73 25.42
N HIS A 440 -4.44 1.73 25.88
CA HIS A 440 -3.11 2.06 25.37
C HIS A 440 -2.25 0.80 25.27
N ARG A 441 -2.10 0.28 24.05
CA ARG A 441 -1.29 -0.89 23.75
C ARG A 441 -0.10 -0.42 22.92
N GLU A 442 1.06 -0.39 23.54
CA GLU A 442 2.30 -0.19 22.80
C GLU A 442 2.47 -1.32 21.79
N LEU A 443 2.74 -0.96 20.54
CA LEU A 443 3.09 -1.95 19.54
C LEU A 443 4.49 -2.49 19.88
N ARG A 444 4.54 -3.72 20.38
CA ARG A 444 5.81 -4.41 20.69
C ARG A 444 6.26 -5.22 19.49
N VAL A 445 7.45 -4.94 19.01
CA VAL A 445 8.11 -5.73 17.97
C VAL A 445 8.84 -6.90 18.62
N THR A 446 8.45 -8.12 18.27
CA THR A 446 9.15 -9.33 18.71
C THR A 446 9.80 -9.95 17.49
N LYS A 447 11.10 -9.71 17.31
CA LYS A 447 11.88 -10.41 16.28
C LYS A 447 11.99 -11.88 16.69
N ARG A 448 11.51 -12.80 15.86
CA ARG A 448 11.71 -14.23 16.10
C ARG A 448 13.21 -14.52 16.03
N ASN A 449 13.79 -14.98 17.13
CA ASN A 449 15.16 -15.48 17.12
C ASN A 449 15.20 -16.79 16.33
N ILE A 450 16.04 -16.86 15.30
CA ILE A 450 16.21 -18.01 14.40
C ILE A 450 16.60 -19.30 15.17
N LEU A 451 17.03 -19.19 16.43
CA LEU A 451 17.36 -20.31 17.32
C LEU A 451 16.14 -20.95 18.02
N ASP A 452 14.97 -20.33 18.00
CA ASP A 452 13.75 -20.85 18.64
C ASP A 452 12.87 -21.70 17.71
N ALA A 453 13.29 -21.93 16.46
CA ALA A 453 12.68 -22.92 15.56
C ALA A 453 13.08 -24.35 15.98
N ARG A 454 12.82 -24.72 17.23
CA ARG A 454 12.85 -26.11 17.68
C ARG A 454 11.40 -26.62 17.70
N PRO A 455 11.08 -27.75 17.05
CA PRO A 455 9.73 -28.28 17.09
C PRO A 455 9.30 -28.51 18.55
N PRO A 456 8.01 -28.31 18.88
CA PRO A 456 7.54 -28.35 20.25
C PRO A 456 7.91 -29.69 20.88
N SER A 457 8.63 -29.62 22.00
CA SER A 457 8.94 -30.80 22.81
C SER A 457 7.63 -31.42 23.29
N GLY A 458 7.36 -32.64 22.83
CA GLY A 458 6.26 -33.46 23.33
C GLY A 458 6.32 -33.65 24.86
N PRO A 459 5.23 -34.13 25.47
CA PRO A 459 5.06 -34.11 26.91
C PRO A 459 6.17 -34.90 27.61
N ARG A 460 6.87 -34.22 28.53
CA ARG A 460 7.88 -34.79 29.42
C ARG A 460 7.33 -36.02 30.13
N ARG A 461 7.75 -37.22 29.70
CA ARG A 461 7.79 -38.40 30.57
C ARG A 461 9.18 -38.47 31.20
N SER A 462 9.20 -38.27 32.50
CA SER A 462 10.30 -38.64 33.38
C SER A 462 10.59 -40.14 33.23
N GLN A 463 11.77 -40.49 32.72
CA GLN A 463 12.45 -41.73 33.08
C GLN A 463 13.92 -41.65 32.65
N SER A 464 14.79 -41.80 33.64
CA SER A 464 16.22 -42.01 33.54
C SER A 464 16.54 -43.44 33.08
N ALA A 465 17.30 -43.60 32.00
CA ALA A 465 18.11 -44.78 31.63
C ALA A 465 18.95 -44.41 30.39
N SER A 466 20.23 -44.09 30.57
CA SER A 466 21.39 -44.98 30.39
C SER A 466 21.92 -45.03 28.94
N ASP A 467 23.20 -44.66 28.80
CA ASP A 467 24.04 -44.82 27.61
C ASP A 467 23.85 -46.17 26.89
N ALA A 468 23.67 -46.12 25.57
CA ALA A 468 23.89 -47.27 24.70
C ALA A 468 24.61 -46.80 23.42
N PRO A 469 25.78 -47.37 23.06
CA PRO A 469 26.48 -47.03 21.84
C PRO A 469 25.76 -47.62 20.61
N LEU A 470 25.64 -46.82 19.56
CA LEU A 470 25.14 -47.25 18.25
C LEU A 470 25.95 -48.45 17.75
N SER A 471 25.28 -49.55 17.40
CA SER A 471 25.93 -50.78 16.96
C SER A 471 26.70 -50.57 15.66
N GLN A 472 27.90 -51.16 15.55
CA GLN A 472 28.77 -51.09 14.36
C GLN A 472 28.05 -51.50 13.06
N HIS A 473 27.10 -52.42 13.17
CA HIS A 473 26.30 -52.90 12.04
C HIS A 473 25.51 -51.77 11.36
N THR A 474 24.93 -50.84 12.13
CA THR A 474 24.18 -49.69 11.58
C THR A 474 25.08 -48.69 10.84
N LEU A 475 26.35 -48.57 11.25
CA LEU A 475 27.33 -47.70 10.61
C LEU A 475 27.84 -48.28 9.29
N GLU A 476 28.00 -49.60 9.23
CA GLU A 476 28.41 -50.31 8.01
C GLU A 476 27.32 -50.26 6.94
N THR A 477 26.05 -50.43 7.32
CA THR A 477 24.92 -50.33 6.37
C THR A 477 24.81 -48.93 5.74
N LEU A 478 25.02 -47.88 6.54
CA LEU A 478 25.00 -46.49 6.05
C LEU A 478 26.21 -46.16 5.15
N LEU A 479 27.39 -46.73 5.45
CA LEU A 479 28.57 -46.59 4.60
C LEU A 479 28.42 -47.28 3.24
N GLU A 480 27.67 -48.39 3.21
CA GLU A 480 27.39 -49.15 2.00
C GLU A 480 26.36 -48.43 1.11
N GLU A 481 25.32 -47.83 1.69
CA GLU A 481 24.39 -46.94 0.97
C GLU A 481 25.08 -45.69 0.39
N ILE A 482 25.99 -45.07 1.15
CA ILE A 482 26.76 -43.91 0.66
C ILE A 482 27.70 -44.30 -0.49
N LYS A 483 28.29 -45.49 -0.46
CA LYS A 483 29.10 -46.01 -1.58
C LYS A 483 28.26 -46.30 -2.82
N ALA A 484 27.07 -46.89 -2.66
CA ALA A 484 26.15 -47.17 -3.76
C ALA A 484 25.68 -45.88 -4.46
N LEU A 485 25.36 -44.84 -3.69
CA LEU A 485 24.98 -43.52 -4.23
C LEU A 485 26.14 -42.83 -4.97
N ARG A 486 27.39 -43.08 -4.54
CA ARG A 486 28.59 -42.53 -5.17
C ARG A 486 28.93 -43.21 -6.50
N GLU A 487 28.61 -44.49 -6.66
CA GLU A 487 28.75 -45.21 -7.93
C GLU A 487 27.65 -44.82 -8.94
N GLN A 488 26.41 -44.61 -8.48
CA GLN A 488 25.33 -44.09 -9.32
C GLN A 488 25.60 -42.68 -9.89
N GLY A 489 26.35 -41.84 -9.16
CA GLY A 489 26.73 -40.50 -9.60
C GLY A 489 27.85 -40.43 -10.64
N ARG A 490 28.54 -41.55 -10.95
CA ARG A 490 29.70 -41.56 -11.87
C ARG A 490 29.35 -41.80 -13.35
N GLY A 491 28.10 -42.13 -13.67
CA GLY A 491 27.71 -42.63 -15.00
C GLY A 491 27.05 -41.64 -15.99
N ARG A 492 26.83 -40.37 -15.65
CA ARG A 492 26.16 -39.41 -16.56
C ARG A 492 26.69 -37.97 -16.46
N LEU A 493 27.68 -37.64 -17.27
CA LEU A 493 27.95 -36.26 -17.71
C LEU A 493 28.58 -36.27 -19.12
N PRO A 494 27.93 -35.74 -20.16
CA PRO A 494 28.63 -35.25 -21.34
C PRO A 494 29.10 -33.80 -21.11
N HIS A 495 30.29 -33.50 -21.63
CA HIS A 495 31.04 -32.23 -21.66
C HIS A 495 30.37 -30.95 -21.15
N CYS A 496 30.91 -30.39 -20.06
CA CYS A 496 30.60 -29.03 -19.58
C CYS A 496 31.71 -28.03 -19.96
N THR A 497 31.25 -26.85 -20.36
CA THR A 497 32.01 -25.64 -20.71
C THR A 497 32.68 -24.97 -19.49
N PRO A 498 33.61 -24.00 -19.69
CA PRO A 498 34.44 -23.40 -18.63
C PRO A 498 33.68 -22.70 -17.48
N ALA A 499 32.38 -22.44 -17.64
CA ALA A 499 31.55 -21.84 -16.59
C ALA A 499 31.28 -22.78 -15.39
N GLY A 500 31.39 -24.10 -15.58
CA GLY A 500 31.13 -25.09 -14.53
C GLY A 500 32.20 -25.17 -13.44
N GLU A 501 33.46 -24.81 -13.75
CA GLU A 501 34.55 -24.82 -12.77
C GLU A 501 34.45 -23.67 -11.76
N LEU A 502 33.87 -22.53 -12.18
CA LEU A 502 33.72 -21.36 -11.30
C LEU A 502 32.67 -21.63 -10.20
N ILE A 503 31.58 -22.32 -10.55
CA ILE A 503 30.52 -22.70 -9.62
C ILE A 503 31.02 -23.77 -8.63
N ARG A 504 31.85 -24.72 -9.07
CA ARG A 504 32.51 -25.68 -8.15
C ARG A 504 33.46 -24.99 -7.18
N LYS A 505 34.26 -24.02 -7.62
CA LYS A 505 35.17 -23.28 -6.73
C LYS A 505 34.42 -22.39 -5.73
N LEU A 506 33.29 -21.80 -6.13
CA LEU A 506 32.45 -21.00 -5.23
C LEU A 506 31.72 -21.87 -4.20
N ALA A 507 31.16 -23.01 -4.63
CA ALA A 507 30.51 -23.95 -3.73
C ALA A 507 31.48 -24.56 -2.71
N TRP A 508 32.74 -24.85 -3.10
CA TRP A 508 33.74 -25.38 -2.17
C TRP A 508 34.22 -24.35 -1.14
N LYS A 509 34.24 -23.06 -1.51
CA LYS A 509 34.62 -21.96 -0.61
C LYS A 509 33.53 -21.68 0.46
N GLN A 510 32.27 -21.89 0.10
CA GLN A 510 31.13 -21.71 1.01
C GLN A 510 31.01 -22.86 2.02
N VAL A 511 31.30 -24.09 1.62
CA VAL A 511 31.29 -25.26 2.53
C VAL A 511 32.44 -25.21 3.55
N HIS A 512 33.61 -24.69 3.17
CA HIS A 512 34.75 -24.55 4.10
C HIS A 512 34.56 -23.45 5.16
N THR A 513 33.63 -22.52 4.96
CA THR A 513 33.32 -21.44 5.89
C THR A 513 32.34 -21.89 6.99
N LEU A 514 31.67 -23.04 6.80
CA LEU A 514 30.65 -23.58 7.72
C LEU A 514 31.18 -24.63 8.72
N LEU A 515 32.45 -25.04 8.62
CA LEU A 515 33.09 -25.97 9.55
C LEU A 515 34.24 -25.27 10.25
N HIS A 516 33.98 -24.69 11.44
CA HIS A 516 34.97 -24.07 12.31
C HIS A 516 36.13 -25.03 12.63
N VAL A 517 37.24 -24.91 11.90
CA VAL A 517 38.54 -25.49 12.25
C VAL A 517 39.51 -24.34 12.42
N THR A 518 40.03 -24.17 13.63
CA THR A 518 41.01 -23.15 14.00
C THR A 518 42.33 -23.38 13.27
N PRO A 519 42.93 -22.38 12.58
CA PRO A 519 44.24 -22.51 11.96
C PRO A 519 45.38 -22.31 12.98
N PRO A 520 46.58 -22.90 12.78
CA PRO A 520 47.72 -22.75 13.68
C PRO A 520 48.39 -21.36 13.55
N PRO A 521 49.16 -20.91 14.57
CA PRO A 521 49.69 -19.55 14.61
C PRO A 521 50.86 -19.32 13.63
N PRO A 522 51.04 -18.09 13.10
CA PRO A 522 52.06 -17.78 12.11
C PRO A 522 53.45 -17.53 12.72
N PRO A 523 54.54 -17.65 11.94
CA PRO A 523 55.91 -17.45 12.41
C PRO A 523 56.28 -15.96 12.58
N VAL A 524 57.19 -15.71 13.54
CA VAL A 524 57.69 -14.40 13.99
C VAL A 524 58.51 -13.69 12.89
N ARG A 525 58.26 -12.38 12.66
CA ARG A 525 59.03 -11.54 11.72
C ARG A 525 60.27 -10.90 12.39
N PRO A 526 61.37 -10.69 11.65
CA PRO A 526 62.50 -9.86 12.11
C PRO A 526 62.23 -8.34 11.95
N PRO A 527 62.99 -7.47 12.66
CA PRO A 527 62.66 -6.05 12.83
C PRO A 527 63.01 -5.17 11.60
N PRO A 528 62.42 -3.95 11.51
CA PRO A 528 62.44 -3.14 10.30
C PRO A 528 63.71 -2.30 10.15
N ARG A 529 64.14 -2.03 8.91
CA ARG A 529 65.09 -0.97 8.57
C ARG A 529 64.34 0.33 8.18
N PRO A 530 64.91 1.51 8.45
CA PRO A 530 64.19 2.78 8.43
C PRO A 530 64.06 3.40 7.04
N GLN A 531 62.98 4.14 6.82
CA GLN A 531 62.73 4.96 5.62
C GLN A 531 63.61 6.22 5.62
N PRO A 532 64.09 6.69 4.45
CA PRO A 532 64.66 8.04 4.34
C PRO A 532 63.60 9.06 3.90
N SER A 533 63.68 10.22 4.55
CA SER A 533 62.93 11.46 4.33
C SER A 533 63.26 12.15 3.00
N ALA A 534 62.28 12.84 2.43
CA ALA A 534 62.45 13.75 1.30
C ALA A 534 63.19 15.04 1.69
N VAL A 535 64.25 15.44 0.96
CA VAL A 535 64.55 16.83 0.56
C VAL A 535 65.47 16.84 -0.69
N ALA A 536 65.00 17.54 -1.75
CA ALA A 536 65.68 18.27 -2.85
C ALA A 536 66.78 17.62 -3.73
N LEU A 537 66.61 17.70 -5.07
CA LEU A 537 67.31 18.64 -5.97
C LEU A 537 67.18 18.25 -7.47
N THR A 538 66.80 19.26 -8.27
CA THR A 538 67.17 19.57 -9.67
C THR A 538 66.94 18.57 -10.82
N LEU A 539 66.12 19.05 -11.77
CA LEU A 539 66.13 18.74 -13.19
C LEU A 539 67.52 18.93 -13.81
N GLY A 540 67.97 17.94 -14.58
CA GLY A 540 69.08 18.07 -15.50
C GLY A 540 69.12 16.91 -16.48
N GLY A 541 68.78 17.19 -17.74
CA GLY A 541 69.36 16.48 -18.89
C GLY A 541 68.64 15.22 -19.38
N LYS A 542 67.99 15.38 -20.53
CA LYS A 542 67.78 14.41 -21.62
C LYS A 542 68.71 13.19 -21.60
N GLN A 543 68.19 12.00 -21.88
CA GLN A 543 68.35 11.32 -23.18
C GLN A 543 67.75 9.90 -23.13
N ASP A 544 67.00 9.55 -24.17
CA ASP A 544 67.06 8.29 -24.92
C ASP A 544 66.92 6.95 -24.16
N ILE A 545 65.81 6.23 -24.32
CA ILE A 545 65.49 5.34 -25.47
C ILE A 545 66.26 4.01 -25.39
N LEU A 546 65.50 2.92 -25.59
CA LEU A 546 65.90 1.55 -25.98
C LEU A 546 66.43 0.61 -24.89
N ASN A 547 65.61 -0.38 -24.55
CA ASN A 547 65.77 -1.78 -24.96
C ASN A 547 64.79 -2.62 -24.13
N GLU A 548 63.56 -2.84 -24.60
CA GLU A 548 63.20 -3.96 -25.49
C GLU A 548 63.76 -5.33 -25.06
N ILE A 549 62.80 -6.23 -24.81
CA ILE A 549 62.82 -7.64 -25.18
C ILE A 549 63.49 -8.62 -24.20
N LEU A 550 62.59 -9.22 -23.42
CA LEU A 550 62.41 -10.66 -23.14
C LEU A 550 63.59 -11.43 -22.53
N TYR A 551 63.39 -11.89 -21.30
CA TYR A 551 63.48 -13.31 -20.95
C TYR A 551 62.48 -13.67 -19.85
#